data_AF-A0AA38NSF4-F1
#
_entry.id   AF-A0AA38NSF4-F1
#
_cell.length_a   1.000
_cell.length_b   1.000
_cell.length_c   1.000
_cell.angle_alpha   90.00
_cell.angle_beta   90.00
_cell.angle_gamma   90.00
#
_symmetry.space_group_name_H-M   'P 1'
#
loop_
_entity.id
_entity.type
_entity.pdbx_description
1 polymer ?
#
loop_
_entity_poly.entity_id
_entity_poly.type
_entity_poly.pdbx_seq_one_letter_code
_entity_poly.pdbx_strand_id
1 'polypeptide(L)'
;MLRTFRFTWLLPRPITRQYATVSQSLVDLGGSPAPEGAALDFTPSIPSPLDRRILEVASCSEFPSLSELVHSYLSNSRHILNSSLLYESHPSALRKVNRGPSTANSPDVLLIAHCVQDGDEHKITVASGFALEAPSQREGESLILSCAHTLEEIRRSPIMLKNDSNSSNRHSSSTSRRVDSGSFVISSEGNMYPVIDIVSSLPRSDLMIMSCKNPGVATLPVSPYPVHAGTPVLGHFVSHELPDEPGWRPWVGDSWSKWVRGTVLGYRDFAGRETQASYIRL
;
A
#
# COMPACT_ATOMS: atom_id res chain seq x y z
N MET A 1 16.58 -9.08 -31.24
CA MET A 1 17.70 -9.55 -30.40
C MET A 1 17.14 -9.80 -29.01
N LEU A 2 16.68 -11.04 -28.75
CA LEU A 2 16.06 -11.41 -27.47
C LEU A 2 17.14 -11.51 -26.38
N ARG A 3 16.96 -10.81 -25.27
CA ARG A 3 17.75 -11.03 -24.05
C ARG A 3 16.84 -11.67 -23.00
N THR A 4 17.18 -12.92 -22.70
CA THR A 4 16.64 -13.74 -21.62
C THR A 4 17.06 -13.14 -20.28
N PHE A 5 16.11 -12.73 -19.45
CA PHE A 5 16.39 -12.32 -18.07
C PHE A 5 16.56 -13.59 -17.20
N ARG A 6 17.73 -13.75 -16.60
CA ARG A 6 17.97 -14.75 -15.56
C ARG A 6 17.59 -14.15 -14.21
N PHE A 7 16.53 -14.65 -13.59
CA PHE A 7 16.29 -14.44 -12.17
C PHE A 7 17.29 -15.29 -11.37
N THR A 8 18.18 -14.64 -10.63
CA THR A 8 18.94 -15.29 -9.56
C THR A 8 18.03 -15.35 -8.34
N TRP A 9 17.66 -16.55 -7.92
CA TRP A 9 16.92 -16.80 -6.70
C TRP A 9 17.79 -16.43 -5.51
N LEU A 10 17.52 -15.27 -4.89
CA LEU A 10 18.01 -15.01 -3.54
C LEU A 10 17.21 -15.87 -2.56
N LEU A 11 17.90 -16.50 -1.62
CA LEU A 11 17.33 -17.31 -0.54
C LEU A 11 16.20 -16.56 0.20
N PRO A 12 15.19 -17.27 0.75
CA PRO A 12 14.06 -16.63 1.42
C PRO A 12 14.55 -15.77 2.58
N ARG A 13 14.34 -14.45 2.46
CA ARG A 13 14.53 -13.50 3.56
C ARG A 13 13.50 -13.79 4.65
N PRO A 14 13.82 -13.57 5.94
CA PRO A 14 12.83 -13.66 7.00
C PRO A 14 11.66 -12.71 6.68
N ILE A 15 10.45 -13.17 6.98
CA ILE A 15 9.23 -12.49 6.56
C ILE A 15 8.90 -11.40 7.59
N THR A 16 9.45 -10.20 7.35
CA THR A 16 9.21 -8.99 8.14
C THR A 16 8.16 -8.11 7.47
N ARG A 17 7.57 -7.16 8.22
CA ARG A 17 6.73 -6.10 7.65
C ARG A 17 7.52 -5.35 6.58
N GLN A 18 6.94 -5.20 5.39
CA GLN A 18 7.54 -4.44 4.30
C GLN A 18 6.70 -3.21 4.00
N TYR A 19 7.35 -2.05 4.02
CA TYR A 19 6.74 -0.77 3.69
C TYR A 19 6.87 -0.50 2.19
N ALA A 20 5.87 0.16 1.64
CA ALA A 20 6.00 0.84 0.37
C ALA A 20 7.19 1.82 0.41
N THR A 21 8.28 1.48 -0.28
CA THR A 21 9.44 2.39 -0.43
C THR A 21 9.42 3.00 -1.82
N VAL A 22 9.71 4.29 -1.92
CA VAL A 22 10.04 4.92 -3.21
C VAL A 22 11.37 4.31 -3.67
N SER A 23 11.33 3.36 -4.60
CA SER A 23 12.55 2.83 -5.20
C SER A 23 13.23 3.95 -5.99
N GLN A 24 14.51 4.21 -5.71
CA GLN A 24 15.35 5.02 -6.60
C GLN A 24 15.57 4.34 -7.97
N SER A 25 15.17 3.07 -8.14
CA SER A 25 15.51 2.20 -9.28
C SER A 25 14.54 2.23 -10.46
N LEU A 26 13.79 3.32 -10.68
CA LEU A 26 13.28 3.58 -12.03
C LEU A 26 14.40 4.04 -12.98
N VAL A 27 15.62 4.18 -12.47
CA VAL A 27 16.85 4.40 -13.25
C VAL A 27 17.77 3.19 -13.08
N ASP A 28 17.93 2.43 -14.17
CA ASP A 28 19.00 1.44 -14.32
C ASP A 28 20.34 2.20 -14.46
N LEU A 29 20.93 2.58 -13.33
CA LEU A 29 22.28 3.14 -13.23
C LEU A 29 23.22 2.12 -12.59
N GLY A 30 23.29 0.92 -13.16
CA GLY A 30 24.25 -0.09 -12.72
C GLY A 30 23.86 -0.74 -11.40
N GLY A 31 24.09 -2.05 -11.30
CA GLY A 31 23.70 -2.82 -10.12
C GLY A 31 24.36 -2.28 -8.86
N SER A 32 23.55 -1.90 -7.87
CA SER A 32 24.06 -1.71 -6.51
C SER A 32 24.75 -2.99 -6.05
N PRO A 33 25.96 -2.90 -5.45
CA PRO A 33 26.55 -4.04 -4.78
C PRO A 33 25.56 -4.55 -3.72
N ALA A 34 25.42 -5.88 -3.62
CA ALA A 34 24.64 -6.48 -2.56
C ALA A 34 25.13 -5.94 -1.20
N PRO A 35 24.24 -5.62 -0.25
CA PRO A 35 24.67 -5.19 1.08
C PRO A 35 25.58 -6.27 1.67
N GLU A 36 26.85 -5.92 1.84
CA GLU A 36 27.87 -6.74 2.48
C GLU A 36 27.45 -6.87 3.95
N GLY A 37 26.88 -8.03 4.32
CA GLY A 37 26.35 -8.27 5.68
C GLY A 37 25.08 -9.13 5.77
N ALA A 38 24.56 -9.70 4.67
CA ALA A 38 23.32 -10.48 4.66
C ALA A 38 23.40 -11.91 5.26
N ALA A 39 24.19 -12.10 6.31
CA ALA A 39 24.16 -13.28 7.18
C ALA A 39 24.08 -12.81 8.63
N LEU A 40 22.96 -12.17 8.98
CA LEU A 40 22.62 -11.89 10.37
C LEU A 40 21.79 -13.06 10.91
N ASP A 41 22.17 -13.51 12.10
CA ASP A 41 21.58 -14.62 12.83
C ASP A 41 20.05 -14.53 12.89
N PHE A 42 19.41 -15.64 12.54
CA PHE A 42 17.97 -15.79 12.41
C PHE A 42 17.33 -15.98 13.78
N THR A 43 16.91 -14.90 14.42
CA THR A 43 15.93 -14.98 15.51
C THR A 43 14.52 -14.75 14.94
N PRO A 44 13.56 -15.67 15.11
CA PRO A 44 12.18 -15.42 14.72
C PRO A 44 11.68 -14.18 15.47
N SER A 45 11.46 -13.09 14.73
CA SER A 45 10.99 -11.83 15.31
C SER A 45 9.54 -12.01 15.77
N ILE A 46 9.29 -11.78 17.05
CA ILE A 46 7.94 -11.76 17.62
C ILE A 46 7.13 -10.72 16.83
N PRO A 47 5.94 -11.07 16.29
CA PRO A 47 5.11 -10.11 15.56
C PRO A 47 4.81 -8.90 16.42
N SER A 48 4.83 -7.72 15.80
CA SER A 48 4.41 -6.49 16.47
C SER A 48 2.96 -6.61 16.97
N PRO A 49 2.55 -5.82 17.99
CA PRO A 49 1.16 -5.79 18.44
C PRO A 49 0.16 -5.50 17.31
N LEU A 50 0.54 -4.63 16.36
CA LEU A 50 -0.29 -4.32 15.20
C LEU A 50 -0.35 -5.49 14.22
N ASP A 51 0.78 -6.15 13.92
CA ASP A 51 0.80 -7.33 13.04
C ASP A 51 -0.04 -8.46 13.63
N ARG A 52 0.08 -8.73 14.94
CA ARG A 52 -0.73 -9.74 15.62
C ARG A 52 -2.23 -9.47 15.43
N ARG A 53 -2.65 -8.22 15.62
CA ARG A 53 -4.06 -7.84 15.45
C ARG A 53 -4.51 -7.97 13.99
N ILE A 54 -3.67 -7.63 13.01
CA ILE A 54 -3.98 -7.81 11.58
C ILE A 54 -4.20 -9.30 11.28
N LEU A 55 -3.32 -10.17 11.78
CA LEU A 55 -3.40 -11.61 11.59
C LEU A 55 -4.61 -12.24 12.30
N GLU A 56 -4.89 -11.81 13.53
CA GLU A 56 -6.09 -12.23 14.28
C GLU A 56 -7.35 -11.90 13.49
N VAL A 57 -7.47 -10.66 12.97
CA VAL A 57 -8.62 -10.29 12.14
C VAL A 57 -8.64 -11.12 10.86
N ALA A 58 -7.51 -11.34 10.18
CA ALA A 58 -7.41 -12.13 8.95
C ALA A 58 -7.84 -13.60 9.08
N SER A 59 -7.80 -14.15 10.29
CA SER A 59 -8.31 -15.51 10.59
C SER A 59 -9.84 -15.60 10.56
N CYS A 60 -10.55 -14.46 10.60
CA CYS A 60 -12.01 -14.41 10.46
C CYS A 60 -12.42 -14.61 9.00
N SER A 61 -13.51 -15.36 8.75
CA SER A 61 -13.95 -15.72 7.40
C SER A 61 -15.06 -14.84 6.80
N GLU A 62 -15.30 -13.65 7.35
CA GLU A 62 -16.45 -12.81 7.00
C GLU A 62 -16.20 -11.82 5.86
N PHE A 63 -14.98 -11.78 5.33
CA PHE A 63 -14.58 -10.84 4.28
C PHE A 63 -13.74 -11.56 3.20
N PRO A 64 -13.56 -10.93 2.02
CA PRO A 64 -12.83 -11.52 0.92
C PRO A 64 -11.39 -11.88 1.29
N SER A 65 -10.98 -13.07 0.88
CA SER A 65 -9.60 -13.52 0.96
C SER A 65 -8.70 -12.67 0.06
N LEU A 66 -7.39 -12.71 0.34
CA LEU A 66 -6.43 -12.01 -0.51
C LEU A 66 -6.42 -12.55 -1.95
N SER A 67 -6.74 -13.84 -2.15
CA SER A 67 -6.83 -14.44 -3.49
C SER A 67 -8.00 -13.86 -4.30
N GLU A 68 -9.16 -13.67 -3.67
CA GLU A 68 -10.32 -13.03 -4.30
C GLU A 68 -10.01 -11.57 -4.64
N LEU A 69 -9.36 -10.82 -3.74
CA LEU A 69 -8.94 -9.45 -4.00
C LEU A 69 -7.90 -9.36 -5.13
N VAL A 70 -6.94 -10.29 -5.20
CA VAL A 70 -5.99 -10.38 -6.32
C VAL A 70 -6.71 -10.65 -7.63
N HIS A 71 -7.76 -11.49 -7.62
CA HIS A 71 -8.59 -11.70 -8.80
C HIS A 71 -9.30 -10.39 -9.22
N SER A 72 -9.94 -9.68 -8.29
CA SER A 72 -10.54 -8.36 -8.58
C SER A 72 -9.52 -7.36 -9.14
N TYR A 73 -8.32 -7.29 -8.54
CA TYR A 73 -7.24 -6.42 -9.00
C TYR A 73 -6.85 -6.68 -10.45
N LEU A 74 -6.74 -7.96 -10.84
CA LEU A 74 -6.40 -8.36 -12.21
C LEU A 74 -7.55 -8.10 -13.18
N SER A 75 -8.78 -8.47 -12.79
CA SER A 75 -9.99 -8.31 -13.61
C SER A 75 -10.33 -6.84 -13.85
N ASN A 76 -10.06 -5.97 -12.87
CA ASN A 76 -10.28 -4.52 -12.96
C ASN A 76 -9.02 -3.74 -13.39
N SER A 77 -8.03 -4.43 -13.97
CA SER A 77 -6.85 -3.76 -14.54
C SER A 77 -7.24 -2.88 -15.72
N ARG A 78 -6.82 -1.61 -15.65
CA ARG A 78 -7.18 -0.56 -16.62
C ARG A 78 -8.67 -0.18 -16.61
N HIS A 79 -9.45 -0.66 -15.64
CA HIS A 79 -10.81 -0.20 -15.46
C HIS A 79 -10.79 1.23 -14.91
N ILE A 80 -11.37 2.17 -15.64
CA ILE A 80 -11.51 3.56 -15.21
C ILE A 80 -12.91 3.71 -14.62
N LEU A 81 -13.00 4.23 -13.40
CA LEU A 81 -14.28 4.53 -12.77
C LEU A 81 -14.98 5.65 -13.56
N ASN A 82 -16.29 5.50 -13.78
CA ASN A 82 -17.12 6.51 -14.46
C ASN A 82 -17.48 7.67 -13.50
N SER A 83 -16.49 8.21 -12.80
CA SER A 83 -16.62 9.35 -11.91
C SER A 83 -15.38 10.23 -12.02
N SER A 84 -15.54 11.51 -11.75
CA SER A 84 -14.44 12.48 -11.69
C SER A 84 -14.40 13.06 -10.30
N LEU A 85 -13.19 13.20 -9.75
CA LEU A 85 -13.01 13.87 -8.47
C LEU A 85 -13.31 15.36 -8.62
N LEU A 86 -13.93 15.94 -7.60
CA LEU A 86 -14.22 17.35 -7.58
C LEU A 86 -12.90 18.14 -7.54
N TYR A 87 -12.73 19.05 -8.49
CA TYR A 87 -11.64 20.01 -8.42
C TYR A 87 -11.99 21.14 -7.45
N GLU A 88 -11.15 21.30 -6.42
CA GLU A 88 -11.24 22.38 -5.47
C GLU A 88 -9.99 23.24 -5.51
N SER A 89 -10.09 24.42 -6.13
CA SER A 89 -8.98 25.40 -6.11
C SER A 89 -8.69 25.94 -4.70
N HIS A 90 -9.73 26.04 -3.87
CA HIS A 90 -9.67 26.56 -2.49
C HIS A 90 -10.46 25.64 -1.55
N PRO A 91 -9.90 24.49 -1.15
CA PRO A 91 -10.58 23.54 -0.27
C PRO A 91 -10.94 24.20 1.06
N SER A 92 -12.11 23.85 1.60
CA SER A 92 -12.59 24.38 2.87
C SER A 92 -11.67 23.98 4.04
N ALA A 93 -11.77 24.67 5.18
CA ALA A 93 -10.94 24.38 6.35
C ALA A 93 -11.09 22.93 6.85
N LEU A 94 -12.28 22.33 6.69
CA LEU A 94 -12.57 20.94 7.06
C LEU A 94 -11.90 19.92 6.15
N ARG A 95 -11.49 20.32 4.93
CA ARG A 95 -10.86 19.45 3.93
C ARG A 95 -9.36 19.66 3.81
N LYS A 96 -8.83 20.66 4.49
CA LYS A 96 -7.38 20.88 4.55
C LYS A 96 -6.79 19.87 5.51
N VAL A 97 -5.71 19.21 5.06
CA VAL A 97 -4.89 18.34 5.91
C VAL A 97 -4.55 19.07 7.20
N ASN A 98 -4.90 18.50 8.34
CA ASN A 98 -4.57 19.11 9.62
C ASN A 98 -3.08 18.90 9.91
N ARG A 99 -2.33 20.01 9.96
CA ARG A 99 -0.87 20.03 10.17
C ARG A 99 -0.51 20.45 11.59
N GLY A 100 -1.50 20.55 12.48
CA GLY A 100 -1.33 21.10 13.81
C GLY A 100 -0.41 20.24 14.70
N PRO A 101 0.44 20.86 15.53
CA PRO A 101 1.29 20.13 16.47
C PRO A 101 0.51 19.46 17.60
N SER A 102 -0.80 19.70 17.72
CA SER A 102 -1.70 19.14 18.73
C SER A 102 -2.52 17.94 18.25
N THR A 103 -2.56 17.64 16.95
CA THR A 103 -3.24 16.45 16.44
C THR A 103 -2.22 15.33 16.29
N ALA A 104 -2.07 14.52 17.33
CA ALA A 104 -1.25 13.31 17.31
C ALA A 104 -1.68 12.34 16.18
N ASN A 105 -2.94 12.44 15.73
CA ASN A 105 -3.51 11.63 14.67
C ASN A 105 -3.93 12.54 13.52
N SER A 106 -3.32 12.37 12.34
CA SER A 106 -3.88 12.89 11.09
C SER A 106 -4.93 11.88 10.61
N PRO A 107 -6.23 12.13 10.80
CA PRO A 107 -7.27 11.17 10.39
C PRO A 107 -7.30 10.97 8.87
N ASP A 108 -6.66 11.87 8.12
CA ASP A 108 -6.73 11.94 6.67
C ASP A 108 -5.84 10.91 5.95
N VAL A 109 -4.89 10.28 6.65
CA VAL A 109 -3.99 9.26 6.09
C VAL A 109 -4.27 7.92 6.75
N LEU A 110 -4.55 6.91 5.92
CA LEU A 110 -4.87 5.56 6.33
C LEU A 110 -3.64 4.66 6.17
N LEU A 111 -3.54 3.63 7.00
CA LEU A 111 -2.62 2.52 6.78
C LEU A 111 -3.36 1.40 6.04
N ILE A 112 -2.80 0.93 4.94
CA ILE A 112 -3.30 -0.22 4.19
C ILE A 112 -2.40 -1.39 4.52
N ALA A 113 -2.98 -2.52 4.92
CA ALA A 113 -2.26 -3.75 5.17
C ALA A 113 -2.81 -4.87 4.29
N HIS A 114 -1.93 -5.58 3.60
CA HIS A 114 -2.26 -6.86 2.98
C HIS A 114 -1.54 -7.94 3.78
N CYS A 115 -2.21 -9.04 4.09
CA CYS A 115 -1.61 -10.11 4.87
C CYS A 115 -2.00 -11.51 4.37
N VAL A 116 -1.11 -12.46 4.63
CA VAL A 116 -1.30 -13.89 4.39
C VAL A 116 -0.57 -14.68 5.46
N GLN A 117 -1.19 -15.76 5.96
CA GLN A 117 -0.66 -16.62 7.01
C GLN A 117 -0.98 -18.11 6.74
N ASP A 118 0.04 -18.96 6.90
CA ASP A 118 -0.06 -20.42 6.89
C ASP A 118 0.65 -20.98 8.13
N GLY A 119 -0.13 -21.25 9.18
CA GLY A 119 0.42 -21.63 10.49
C GLY A 119 1.24 -20.50 11.10
N ASP A 120 2.53 -20.76 11.33
CA ASP A 120 3.45 -19.78 11.94
C ASP A 120 4.11 -18.86 10.89
N GLU A 121 4.08 -19.25 9.61
CA GLU A 121 4.58 -18.42 8.51
C GLU A 121 3.54 -17.35 8.17
N HIS A 122 3.91 -16.08 8.17
CA HIS A 122 3.03 -14.99 7.76
C HIS A 122 3.80 -13.92 7.00
N LYS A 123 3.13 -13.19 6.10
CA LYS A 123 3.65 -11.99 5.43
C LYS A 123 2.65 -10.84 5.55
N ILE A 124 3.16 -9.65 5.85
CA ILE A 124 2.39 -8.41 5.84
C ILE A 124 3.12 -7.36 5.00
N THR A 125 2.43 -6.79 4.01
CA THR A 125 2.89 -5.62 3.26
C THR A 125 1.99 -4.44 3.59
N VAL A 126 2.59 -3.26 3.75
CA VAL A 126 1.85 -2.05 4.16
C VAL A 126 2.12 -0.85 3.26
N ALA A 127 1.09 -0.04 3.07
CA ALA A 127 1.11 1.21 2.31
C ALA A 127 0.34 2.31 3.04
N SER A 128 0.52 3.55 2.62
CA SER A 128 -0.41 4.64 2.95
C SER A 128 -1.58 4.65 1.96
N GLY A 129 -2.75 5.02 2.45
CA GLY A 129 -3.94 5.21 1.62
C GLY A 129 -4.70 6.49 1.94
N PHE A 130 -5.52 6.91 0.99
CA PHE A 130 -6.32 8.14 1.09
C PHE A 130 -7.77 7.88 0.67
N ALA A 131 -8.72 8.40 1.44
CA ALA A 131 -10.13 8.34 1.06
C ALA A 131 -10.40 9.33 -0.10
N LEU A 132 -11.11 8.83 -1.11
CA LEU A 132 -11.52 9.61 -2.27
C LEU A 132 -12.94 10.14 -2.07
N GLU A 133 -13.15 11.40 -2.42
CA GLU A 133 -14.51 11.95 -2.57
C GLU A 133 -15.08 11.55 -3.93
N ALA A 134 -15.50 10.30 -4.02
CA ALA A 134 -16.15 9.75 -5.20
C ALA A 134 -17.29 8.82 -4.77
N PRO A 135 -18.36 8.71 -5.59
CA PRO A 135 -19.42 7.76 -5.32
C PRO A 135 -18.86 6.33 -5.37
N SER A 136 -19.10 5.56 -4.31
CA SER A 136 -18.90 4.11 -4.31
C SER A 136 -20.03 3.41 -5.06
N GLN A 137 -19.78 2.18 -5.52
CA GLN A 137 -20.82 1.37 -6.18
C GLN A 137 -21.92 0.92 -5.20
N ARG A 138 -21.62 0.87 -3.89
CA ARG A 138 -22.53 0.44 -2.83
C ARG A 138 -22.67 1.52 -1.76
N GLU A 139 -23.87 1.64 -1.23
CA GLU A 139 -24.17 2.58 -0.14
C GLU A 139 -23.39 2.21 1.13
N GLY A 140 -22.87 3.23 1.83
CA GLY A 140 -22.09 3.04 3.07
C GLY A 140 -20.64 2.61 2.87
N GLU A 141 -20.19 2.46 1.62
CA GLU A 141 -18.78 2.21 1.31
C GLU A 141 -18.00 3.52 1.06
N SER A 142 -16.67 3.42 1.10
CA SER A 142 -15.75 4.48 0.72
C SER A 142 -14.67 3.93 -0.19
N LEU A 143 -14.23 4.75 -1.13
CA LEU A 143 -13.16 4.41 -2.06
C LEU A 143 -11.82 4.90 -1.54
N ILE A 144 -10.85 3.99 -1.44
CA ILE A 144 -9.52 4.26 -0.89
C ILE A 144 -8.48 4.09 -2.00
N LEU A 145 -7.70 5.14 -2.25
CA LEU A 145 -6.56 5.12 -3.17
C LEU A 145 -5.30 4.67 -2.42
N SER A 146 -4.54 3.75 -3.01
CA SER A 146 -3.23 3.30 -2.51
C SER A 146 -2.29 2.96 -3.66
N CYS A 147 -1.02 2.71 -3.36
CA CYS A 147 -0.10 2.11 -4.31
C CYS A 147 -0.44 0.65 -4.61
N ALA A 148 -0.20 0.20 -5.84
CA ALA A 148 -0.50 -1.16 -6.27
C ALA A 148 0.60 -2.17 -5.94
N HIS A 149 1.84 -1.71 -5.79
CA HIS A 149 3.00 -2.58 -5.65
C HIS A 149 2.99 -3.40 -4.36
N THR A 150 2.36 -2.92 -3.29
CA THR A 150 2.27 -3.69 -2.03
C THR A 150 1.38 -4.92 -2.17
N LEU A 151 0.32 -4.82 -2.98
CA LEU A 151 -0.52 -5.96 -3.34
C LEU A 151 0.22 -6.92 -4.31
N GLU A 152 0.92 -6.37 -5.31
CA GLU A 152 1.76 -7.16 -6.21
C GLU A 152 2.87 -7.93 -5.47
N GLU A 153 3.46 -7.32 -4.44
CA GLU A 153 4.49 -7.92 -3.62
C GLU A 153 3.94 -9.08 -2.79
N ILE A 154 2.78 -8.93 -2.16
CA ILE A 154 2.21 -10.00 -1.33
C ILE A 154 1.65 -11.14 -2.17
N ARG A 155 1.08 -10.86 -3.36
CA ARG A 155 0.60 -11.94 -4.25
C ARG A 155 1.74 -12.86 -4.70
N ARG A 156 2.96 -12.32 -4.79
CA ARG A 156 4.18 -13.08 -5.16
C ARG A 156 4.85 -13.73 -3.95
N SER A 157 4.25 -13.67 -2.77
CA SER A 157 4.79 -14.32 -1.59
C SER A 157 4.82 -15.84 -1.78
N PRO A 158 5.84 -16.54 -1.23
CA PRO A 158 5.88 -17.99 -1.28
C PRO A 158 4.64 -18.66 -0.66
N ILE A 159 4.04 -18.06 0.37
CA ILE A 159 2.84 -18.56 1.04
C ILE A 159 1.65 -18.60 0.06
N MET A 160 1.44 -17.51 -0.71
CA MET A 160 0.40 -17.45 -1.74
C MET A 160 0.65 -18.47 -2.87
N LEU A 161 1.88 -18.56 -3.36
CA LEU A 161 2.23 -19.45 -4.48
C LEU A 161 2.13 -20.95 -4.13
N LYS A 162 2.45 -21.33 -2.88
CA LYS A 162 2.28 -22.71 -2.36
C LYS A 162 0.80 -23.11 -2.38
N ASN A 163 -0.09 -22.20 -1.97
CA ASN A 163 -1.52 -22.47 -1.89
C ASN A 163 -2.14 -22.71 -3.28
N ASP A 164 -1.80 -21.88 -4.27
CA ASP A 164 -2.28 -22.04 -5.64
C ASP A 164 -1.88 -23.40 -6.24
N SER A 165 -0.65 -23.83 -5.98
CA SER A 165 -0.09 -25.08 -6.50
C SER A 165 -0.81 -26.32 -5.93
N ASN A 166 -1.08 -26.31 -4.63
CA ASN A 166 -1.75 -27.43 -3.93
C ASN A 166 -3.24 -27.56 -4.30
N SER A 167 -3.87 -26.49 -4.77
CA SER A 167 -5.29 -26.50 -5.17
C SER A 167 -5.58 -27.37 -6.40
N SER A 168 -4.57 -27.62 -7.24
CA SER A 168 -4.70 -28.37 -8.50
C SER A 168 -4.59 -29.90 -8.37
N ASN A 169 -4.17 -30.41 -7.20
CA ASN A 169 -3.87 -31.83 -6.97
C ASN A 169 -4.87 -32.51 -6.02
N ARG A 170 -6.17 -32.23 -6.18
CA ARG A 170 -7.26 -32.69 -5.30
C ARG A 170 -7.63 -34.16 -5.53
N HIS A 171 -6.78 -35.09 -5.08
CA HIS A 171 -7.11 -36.50 -4.90
C HIS A 171 -6.63 -37.12 -3.57
N SER A 172 -6.27 -36.29 -2.57
CA SER A 172 -5.97 -36.81 -1.22
C SER A 172 -6.80 -36.13 -0.14
N SER A 173 -7.40 -36.96 0.71
CA SER A 173 -8.38 -36.68 1.75
C SER A 173 -7.76 -36.14 3.05
N SER A 174 -6.70 -35.34 2.99
CA SER A 174 -6.15 -34.67 4.17
C SER A 174 -6.67 -33.24 4.25
N THR A 175 -7.28 -32.91 5.39
CA THR A 175 -7.72 -31.57 5.83
C THR A 175 -6.86 -30.46 5.21
N SER A 176 -7.36 -29.80 4.14
CA SER A 176 -6.59 -28.75 3.48
C SER A 176 -6.40 -27.61 4.46
N ARG A 177 -5.17 -27.37 4.89
CA ARG A 177 -4.86 -26.29 5.83
C ARG A 177 -5.30 -24.98 5.20
N ARG A 178 -6.25 -24.30 5.84
CA ARG A 178 -6.79 -23.03 5.36
C ARG A 178 -5.70 -21.97 5.56
N VAL A 179 -5.39 -21.24 4.49
CA VAL A 179 -4.53 -20.07 4.54
C VAL A 179 -5.38 -18.87 4.92
N ASP A 180 -5.02 -18.20 6.01
CA ASP A 180 -5.71 -17.00 6.49
C ASP A 180 -5.13 -15.78 5.77
N SER A 181 -5.98 -14.95 5.16
CA SER A 181 -5.51 -13.85 4.32
C SER A 181 -6.56 -12.77 4.17
N GLY A 182 -6.10 -11.54 3.94
CA GLY A 182 -7.01 -10.41 3.76
C GLY A 182 -6.29 -9.13 3.40
N SER A 183 -7.06 -8.08 3.19
CA SER A 183 -6.56 -6.71 3.09
C SER A 183 -7.42 -5.80 3.95
N PHE A 184 -6.78 -4.85 4.64
CA PHE A 184 -7.43 -4.00 5.64
C PHE A 184 -7.02 -2.55 5.44
N VAL A 185 -8.01 -1.67 5.58
CA VAL A 185 -7.82 -0.23 5.77
C VAL A 185 -7.82 0.02 7.28
N ILE A 186 -6.81 0.72 7.78
CA ILE A 186 -6.60 0.93 9.21
C ILE A 186 -6.53 2.44 9.48
N SER A 187 -7.45 2.95 10.30
CA SER A 187 -7.48 4.36 10.68
C SER A 187 -6.39 4.71 11.70
N SER A 188 -6.14 6.01 11.93
CA SER A 188 -5.19 6.47 12.95
C SER A 188 -5.52 6.01 14.37
N GLU A 189 -6.79 5.70 14.64
CA GLU A 189 -7.27 5.16 15.92
C GLU A 189 -7.04 3.64 16.02
N GLY A 190 -6.54 3.03 14.95
CA GLY A 190 -6.33 1.59 14.85
C GLY A 190 -7.61 0.80 14.58
N ASN A 191 -8.68 1.43 14.10
CA ASN A 191 -9.87 0.71 13.64
C ASN A 191 -9.58 0.05 12.30
N MET A 192 -9.97 -1.22 12.14
CA MET A 192 -9.72 -2.00 10.93
C MET A 192 -11.00 -2.20 10.14
N TYR A 193 -10.92 -1.92 8.84
CA TYR A 193 -12.00 -2.03 7.88
C TYR A 193 -11.56 -2.98 6.77
N PRO A 194 -12.14 -4.19 6.68
CA PRO A 194 -11.79 -5.13 5.61
C PRO A 194 -12.04 -4.50 4.23
N VAL A 195 -11.10 -4.72 3.32
CA VAL A 195 -11.27 -4.38 1.91
C VAL A 195 -12.25 -5.37 1.31
N ILE A 196 -13.27 -4.84 0.65
CA ILE A 196 -14.38 -5.62 0.09
C ILE A 196 -14.14 -5.91 -1.39
N ASP A 197 -13.53 -4.97 -2.11
CA ASP A 197 -13.23 -5.16 -3.53
C ASP A 197 -12.09 -4.24 -3.98
N ILE A 198 -11.46 -4.58 -5.12
CA ILE A 198 -10.53 -3.71 -5.83
C ILE A 198 -11.23 -3.24 -7.11
N VAL A 199 -11.83 -2.07 -7.03
CA VAL A 199 -12.74 -1.55 -8.07
C VAL A 199 -12.00 -0.99 -9.28
N SER A 200 -10.72 -0.65 -9.16
CA SER A 200 -9.88 -0.18 -10.27
C SER A 200 -8.41 -0.40 -9.96
N SER A 201 -7.62 -0.82 -10.95
CA SER A 201 -6.18 -0.91 -10.81
C SER A 201 -5.44 -0.39 -12.06
N LEU A 202 -4.34 0.33 -11.82
CA LEU A 202 -3.40 0.79 -12.84
C LEU A 202 -1.99 0.36 -12.44
N PRO A 203 -1.64 -0.93 -12.59
CA PRO A 203 -0.37 -1.49 -12.11
C PRO A 203 0.87 -0.75 -12.64
N ARG A 204 0.82 -0.30 -13.90
CA ARG A 204 1.94 0.44 -14.54
C ARG A 204 2.18 1.82 -13.95
N SER A 205 1.13 2.44 -13.39
CA SER A 205 1.22 3.72 -12.71
C SER A 205 1.32 3.55 -11.19
N ASP A 206 1.40 2.30 -10.71
CA ASP A 206 1.42 1.96 -9.30
C ASP A 206 0.23 2.50 -8.49
N LEU A 207 -0.98 2.43 -9.06
CA LEU A 207 -2.20 2.89 -8.40
C LEU A 207 -3.25 1.79 -8.33
N MET A 208 -3.98 1.72 -7.21
CA MET A 208 -5.19 0.93 -7.09
C MET A 208 -6.23 1.65 -6.22
N ILE A 209 -7.51 1.39 -6.51
CA ILE A 209 -8.65 1.87 -5.74
C ILE A 209 -9.37 0.67 -5.15
N MET A 210 -9.53 0.70 -3.83
CA MET A 210 -10.21 -0.31 -3.03
C MET A 210 -11.54 0.23 -2.52
N SER A 211 -12.52 -0.65 -2.32
CA SER A 211 -13.73 -0.32 -1.54
C SER A 211 -13.68 -0.97 -0.16
N CYS A 212 -14.19 -0.26 0.84
CA CYS A 212 -14.38 -0.78 2.20
C CYS A 212 -15.57 -0.06 2.85
N LYS A 213 -16.05 -0.57 4.00
CA LYS A 213 -17.00 0.16 4.84
C LYS A 213 -16.41 1.52 5.22
N ASN A 214 -17.23 2.57 5.17
CA ASN A 214 -16.77 3.93 5.43
C ASN A 214 -15.99 4.05 6.77
N PRO A 215 -14.69 4.40 6.74
CA PRO A 215 -13.87 4.51 7.93
C PRO A 215 -14.08 5.81 8.72
N GLY A 216 -14.95 6.71 8.25
CA GLY A 216 -15.26 7.98 8.92
C GLY A 216 -14.15 9.01 8.83
N VAL A 217 -13.27 8.90 7.82
CA VAL A 217 -12.15 9.82 7.61
C VAL A 217 -12.46 10.89 6.58
N ALA A 218 -11.77 12.02 6.68
CA ALA A 218 -11.90 13.09 5.69
C ALA A 218 -11.27 12.68 4.36
N THR A 219 -11.90 13.11 3.26
CA THR A 219 -11.36 12.96 1.91
C THR A 219 -10.45 14.13 1.58
N LEU A 220 -9.35 13.87 0.87
CA LEU A 220 -8.40 14.91 0.50
C LEU A 220 -8.76 15.58 -0.83
N PRO A 221 -8.61 16.91 -0.93
CA PRO A 221 -8.81 17.63 -2.19
C PRO A 221 -7.72 17.24 -3.19
N VAL A 222 -8.11 17.09 -4.46
CA VAL A 222 -7.20 16.69 -5.53
C VAL A 222 -7.07 17.82 -6.56
N SER A 223 -5.82 18.17 -6.87
CA SER A 223 -5.51 19.05 -8.00
C SER A 223 -5.38 18.21 -9.28
N PRO A 224 -6.14 18.50 -10.35
CA PRO A 224 -5.98 17.84 -11.64
C PRO A 224 -4.75 18.36 -12.41
N TYR A 225 -4.16 19.47 -11.95
CA TYR A 225 -3.02 20.09 -12.59
C TYR A 225 -1.72 19.58 -11.97
N PRO A 226 -0.72 19.22 -12.80
CA PRO A 226 0.63 18.98 -12.32
C PRO A 226 1.17 20.19 -11.56
N VAL A 227 1.93 19.92 -10.52
CA VAL A 227 2.58 20.90 -9.67
C VAL A 227 3.90 21.34 -10.32
N HIS A 228 4.14 22.65 -10.43
CA HIS A 228 5.36 23.16 -11.06
C HIS A 228 6.62 22.87 -10.25
N ALA A 229 7.76 22.74 -10.93
CA ALA A 229 9.06 22.73 -10.28
C ALA A 229 9.26 23.97 -9.40
N GLY A 230 9.91 23.80 -8.25
CA GLY A 230 10.05 24.82 -7.21
C GLY A 230 8.87 24.91 -6.24
N THR A 231 7.74 24.23 -6.51
CA THR A 231 6.59 24.28 -5.58
C THR A 231 6.91 23.50 -4.29
N PRO A 232 6.69 24.10 -3.11
CA PRO A 232 6.85 23.39 -1.84
C PRO A 232 5.79 22.29 -1.67
N VAL A 233 6.22 21.14 -1.17
CA VAL A 233 5.37 19.97 -0.92
C VAL A 233 5.63 19.42 0.48
N LEU A 234 4.69 18.59 0.95
CA LEU A 234 4.83 17.82 2.18
C LEU A 234 4.68 16.34 1.86
N GLY A 235 5.62 15.52 2.33
CA GLY A 235 5.51 14.06 2.34
C GLY A 235 5.11 13.57 3.73
N HIS A 236 4.16 12.65 3.80
CA HIS A 236 3.89 11.89 5.03
C HIS A 236 4.82 10.69 5.06
N PHE A 237 5.75 10.67 6.01
CA PHE A 237 6.67 9.57 6.21
C PHE A 237 6.23 8.72 7.38
N VAL A 238 6.46 7.41 7.28
CA VAL A 238 6.07 6.40 8.26
C VAL A 238 7.28 5.52 8.58
N SER A 239 7.43 5.14 9.85
CA SER A 239 8.44 4.20 10.33
C SER A 239 7.84 3.23 11.35
N HIS A 240 8.35 1.99 11.42
CA HIS A 240 7.98 1.03 12.48
C HIS A 240 8.80 1.25 13.76
N GLU A 241 10.00 1.78 13.63
CA GLU A 241 10.85 2.15 14.77
C GLU A 241 10.85 3.66 14.92
N LEU A 242 10.95 4.15 16.16
CA LEU A 242 11.11 5.58 16.42
C LEU A 242 12.47 6.03 15.87
N PRO A 243 12.51 6.90 14.84
CA PRO A 243 13.77 7.41 14.36
C PRO A 243 14.35 8.45 15.33
N ASP A 244 15.68 8.55 15.40
CA ASP A 244 16.39 9.48 16.29
C ASP A 244 16.12 10.97 15.97
N GLU A 245 15.63 11.25 14.77
CA GLU A 245 15.33 12.61 14.35
C GLU A 245 14.13 13.21 15.12
N PRO A 246 14.12 14.53 15.36
CA PRO A 246 12.98 15.17 16.01
C PRO A 246 11.75 15.21 15.09
N GLY A 247 10.56 15.29 15.70
CA GLY A 247 9.29 15.56 15.02
C GLY A 247 8.49 14.34 14.59
N TRP A 248 9.00 13.13 14.80
CA TRP A 248 8.22 11.90 14.69
C TRP A 248 7.22 11.78 15.84
N ARG A 249 6.05 11.21 15.55
CA ARG A 249 4.94 11.06 16.48
C ARG A 249 4.32 9.68 16.34
N PRO A 250 3.75 9.09 17.40
CA PRO A 250 2.98 7.86 17.28
C PRO A 250 1.87 8.02 16.24
N TRP A 251 1.62 6.99 15.45
CA TRP A 251 0.57 7.00 14.41
C TRP A 251 -0.35 5.80 14.58
N VAL A 252 -0.21 4.76 13.75
CA VAL A 252 -1.07 3.56 13.81
C VAL A 252 -0.34 2.44 14.53
N GLY A 253 -0.95 1.94 15.61
CA GLY A 253 -0.38 0.85 16.41
C GLY A 253 0.95 1.25 17.02
N ASP A 254 2.01 0.55 16.62
CA ASP A 254 3.39 0.78 17.07
C ASP A 254 4.23 1.62 16.09
N SER A 255 3.61 2.16 15.04
CA SER A 255 4.29 2.97 14.04
C SER A 255 4.39 4.46 14.41
N TRP A 256 5.32 5.13 13.74
CA TRP A 256 5.61 6.55 13.87
C TRP A 256 5.39 7.25 12.53
N SER A 257 4.95 8.50 12.56
CA SER A 257 4.85 9.32 11.36
C SER A 257 5.36 10.74 11.53
N LYS A 258 5.72 11.38 10.40
CA LYS A 258 6.19 12.76 10.33
C LYS A 258 5.85 13.37 8.98
N TRP A 259 5.38 14.61 8.99
CA TRP A 259 5.29 15.43 7.77
C TRP A 259 6.63 16.09 7.50
N VAL A 260 7.22 15.80 6.34
CA VAL A 260 8.52 16.33 5.93
C VAL A 260 8.32 17.30 4.76
N ARG A 261 8.97 18.47 4.86
CA ARG A 261 8.97 19.48 3.80
C ARG A 261 9.92 19.09 2.68
N GLY A 262 9.48 19.30 1.45
CA GLY A 262 10.29 19.17 0.25
C GLY A 262 9.87 20.17 -0.81
N THR A 263 10.47 20.03 -1.99
CA THR A 263 10.19 20.89 -3.15
C THR A 263 10.12 20.01 -4.39
N VAL A 264 9.14 20.27 -5.27
CA VAL A 264 9.06 19.59 -6.56
C VAL A 264 10.26 19.99 -7.41
N LEU A 265 11.06 19.04 -7.87
CA LEU A 265 12.20 19.31 -8.75
C LEU A 265 11.80 19.32 -10.23
N GLY A 266 10.77 18.55 -10.58
CA GLY A 266 10.31 18.33 -11.95
C GLY A 266 9.64 16.97 -12.06
N TYR A 267 9.24 16.59 -13.28
CA TYR A 267 8.69 15.28 -13.56
C TYR A 267 9.69 14.45 -14.36
N ARG A 268 9.59 13.13 -14.23
CA ARG A 268 10.30 12.19 -15.09
C ARG A 268 9.30 11.27 -15.76
N ASP A 269 9.50 10.97 -17.02
CA ASP A 269 8.74 9.92 -17.69
C ASP A 269 9.20 8.53 -17.22
N PHE A 270 8.52 7.47 -17.69
CA PHE A 270 8.90 6.09 -17.39
C PHE A 270 10.28 5.69 -17.96
N ALA A 271 10.90 6.53 -18.79
CA ALA A 271 12.27 6.35 -19.29
C ALA A 271 13.29 7.17 -18.49
N GLY A 272 12.88 7.83 -17.40
CA GLY A 272 13.74 8.64 -16.54
C GLY A 272 14.11 10.00 -17.13
N ARG A 273 13.54 10.39 -18.28
CA ARG A 273 13.81 11.67 -18.92
C ARG A 273 13.04 12.76 -18.22
N GLU A 274 13.67 13.89 -17.97
CA GLU A 274 12.99 15.06 -17.42
C GLU A 274 11.89 15.52 -18.37
N THR A 275 10.70 15.70 -17.80
CA THR A 275 9.54 16.21 -18.52
C THR A 275 9.11 17.51 -17.87
N GLN A 276 8.88 18.52 -18.71
CA GLN A 276 8.11 19.68 -18.27
C GLN A 276 6.65 19.28 -18.19
N ALA A 277 5.96 19.72 -17.14
CA ALA A 277 4.51 19.71 -17.13
C ALA A 277 4.05 20.68 -18.23
N SER A 278 3.79 20.15 -19.43
CA SER A 278 3.18 20.95 -20.49
C SER A 278 1.74 21.21 -20.09
N TYR A 279 1.37 22.48 -20.05
CA TYR A 279 -0.04 22.85 -20.02
C TYR A 279 -0.69 22.27 -21.28
N ILE A 280 -1.66 21.38 -21.12
CA ILE A 280 -2.61 21.11 -22.19
C ILE A 280 -3.40 22.41 -22.35
N ARG A 281 -3.07 23.20 -23.37
CA ARG A 281 -4.01 24.21 -23.88
C ARG A 281 -5.14 23.41 -24.54
N LEU A 282 -6.26 23.28 -23.83
CA LEU A 282 -7.53 22.84 -24.40
C LEU A 282 -8.05 23.90 -25.37
#